data_AF-A0A3C1KGA5-F1
#
_entry.id   AF-A0A3C1KGA5-F1
#
_cell.length_a   1.000
_cell.length_b   1.000
_cell.length_c   1.000
_cell.angle_alpha   90.00
_cell.angle_beta   90.00
_cell.angle_gamma   90.00
#
_symmetry.space_group_name_H-M   'P 1'
#
loop_
_entity.id
_entity.type
_entity.pdbx_description
1 polymer ?
#
loop_
_entity_poly.entity_id
_entity_poly.type
_entity_poly.pdbx_seq_one_letter_code
_entity_poly.pdbx_strand_id
1 'polypeptide(L)'
;RAWDAFMAHGVHDVERRSVSWSEAAAMHGTTWHPLAQWGSLVRQTTDTWESSVADEFLSADGWRVRPPQQGQLDAAVWPHLARTLAAHSDTDEIFVALWEGHGALVESTSGTGRVFLSSDGQAAAAGGAVLSREISAAPRLKLPNRGFVVFRGTIGELSADDWPLDVPWRDRIAESYGFAPSALSPSIVWSSDQAWVTVSEVDLDSTVVG
;
A
#
# COMPACT_ATOMS: atom_id res chain seq x y z
N ARG A 1 16.73 28.50 -16.57
CA ARG A 1 17.78 28.03 -17.52
C ARG A 1 18.10 26.55 -17.35
N ALA A 2 18.50 26.03 -16.19
CA ALA A 2 18.68 24.58 -16.00
C ALA A 2 17.36 23.80 -15.89
N TRP A 3 16.36 24.40 -15.24
CA TRP A 3 15.01 23.82 -15.09
C TRP A 3 14.23 23.74 -16.41
N ASP A 4 14.32 24.79 -17.23
CA ASP A 4 13.71 24.80 -18.58
C ASP A 4 14.34 23.77 -19.50
N ALA A 5 15.66 23.50 -19.34
CA ALA A 5 16.37 22.48 -20.10
C ALA A 5 16.01 21.05 -19.66
N PHE A 6 15.76 20.84 -18.36
CA PHE A 6 15.25 19.56 -17.84
C PHE A 6 13.85 19.24 -18.38
N MET A 7 12.93 20.21 -18.36
CA MET A 7 11.58 20.06 -18.91
C MET A 7 11.58 19.90 -20.45
N ALA A 8 12.57 20.47 -21.14
CA ALA A 8 12.72 20.36 -22.60
C ALA A 8 13.17 18.97 -23.08
N HIS A 9 13.71 18.12 -22.20
CA HIS A 9 14.21 16.79 -22.56
C HIS A 9 13.16 15.66 -22.48
N GLY A 10 11.88 16.01 -22.32
CA GLY A 10 10.79 15.03 -22.37
C GLY A 10 10.76 14.12 -21.14
N VAL A 11 9.78 13.22 -21.12
CA VAL A 11 9.60 12.23 -20.06
C VAL A 11 10.90 11.44 -19.91
N HIS A 12 11.59 11.63 -18.78
CA HIS A 12 12.73 10.79 -18.44
C HIS A 12 12.20 9.37 -18.18
N ASP A 13 12.64 8.42 -18.99
CA ASP A 13 12.34 7.02 -18.74
C ASP A 13 13.07 6.60 -17.47
N VAL A 14 12.32 6.45 -16.39
CA VAL A 14 12.84 5.99 -15.11
C VAL A 14 12.74 4.49 -15.12
N GLU A 15 13.88 3.83 -15.30
CA GLU A 15 13.96 2.39 -15.12
C GLU A 15 13.61 2.05 -13.67
N ARG A 16 12.76 1.04 -13.47
CA ARG A 16 12.37 0.55 -12.15
C ARG A 16 12.55 -0.95 -12.10
N ARG A 17 13.06 -1.43 -10.97
CA ARG A 17 13.14 -2.86 -10.65
C ARG A 17 12.77 -3.08 -9.19
N SER A 18 12.20 -4.24 -8.91
CA SER A 18 11.98 -4.69 -7.54
C SER A 18 13.31 -5.17 -6.96
N VAL A 19 13.53 -4.86 -5.68
CA VAL A 19 14.67 -5.35 -4.90
C VAL A 19 14.10 -6.14 -3.72
N SER A 20 14.57 -7.37 -3.54
CA SER A 20 14.18 -8.18 -2.39
C SER A 20 14.87 -7.70 -1.11
N TRP A 21 14.26 -8.01 0.03
CA TRP A 21 14.84 -7.66 1.34
C TRP A 21 16.20 -8.34 1.55
N SER A 22 16.40 -9.57 1.08
CA SER A 22 17.68 -10.27 1.17
C SER A 22 18.77 -9.62 0.32
N GLU A 23 18.43 -9.11 -0.87
CA GLU A 23 19.37 -8.32 -1.70
C GLU A 23 19.74 -7.00 -1.02
N ALA A 24 18.76 -6.27 -0.48
CA ALA A 24 19.04 -5.04 0.27
C ALA A 24 19.93 -5.31 1.50
N ALA A 25 19.69 -6.42 2.22
CA ALA A 25 20.52 -6.84 3.34
C ALA A 25 21.98 -7.11 2.91
N ALA A 26 22.15 -7.83 1.78
CA ALA A 26 23.46 -8.12 1.22
C ALA A 26 24.25 -6.85 0.86
N MET A 27 23.57 -5.82 0.34
CA MET A 27 24.21 -4.52 0.02
C MET A 27 24.78 -3.81 1.26
N HIS A 28 24.22 -4.05 2.44
CA HIS A 28 24.64 -3.43 3.71
C HIS A 28 25.38 -4.37 4.66
N GLY A 29 25.67 -5.60 4.21
CA GLY A 29 26.28 -6.64 5.05
C GLY A 29 25.46 -6.94 6.30
N THR A 30 24.13 -6.96 6.18
CA THR A 30 23.20 -7.40 7.22
C THR A 30 22.55 -8.72 6.83
N THR A 31 21.88 -9.35 7.79
CA THR A 31 21.16 -10.61 7.57
C THR A 31 19.67 -10.33 7.62
N TRP A 32 18.97 -10.68 6.55
CA TRP A 32 17.50 -10.66 6.54
C TRP A 32 16.92 -11.79 7.41
N HIS A 33 15.88 -11.47 8.16
CA HIS A 33 15.02 -12.43 8.87
C HIS A 33 13.55 -11.98 8.81
N PRO A 34 12.56 -12.86 9.08
CA PRO A 34 11.14 -12.55 8.86
C PRO A 34 10.58 -11.34 9.64
N LEU A 35 11.23 -10.96 10.74
CA LEU A 35 10.84 -9.81 11.58
C LEU A 35 11.80 -8.62 11.43
N ALA A 36 12.61 -8.62 10.37
CA ALA A 36 13.51 -7.50 10.11
C ALA A 36 12.70 -6.24 9.81
N GLN A 37 13.22 -5.09 10.24
CA GLN A 37 12.70 -3.77 9.90
C GLN A 37 13.70 -3.10 8.97
N TRP A 38 13.20 -2.43 7.94
CA TRP A 38 13.96 -1.83 6.85
C TRP A 38 15.11 -0.98 7.36
N GLY A 39 14.84 -0.01 8.24
CA GLY A 39 15.88 0.89 8.75
C GLY A 39 17.02 0.15 9.46
N SER A 40 16.70 -0.92 10.20
CA SER A 40 17.72 -1.79 10.81
C SER A 40 18.51 -2.59 9.76
N LEU A 41 17.84 -3.04 8.69
CA LEU A 41 18.43 -3.81 7.60
C LEU A 41 19.43 -3.00 6.78
N VAL A 42 19.10 -1.76 6.45
CA VAL A 42 19.96 -0.85 5.67
C VAL A 42 20.90 -0.02 6.56
N ARG A 43 20.86 -0.23 7.88
CA ARG A 43 21.65 0.52 8.88
C ARG A 43 21.41 2.03 8.82
N GLN A 44 20.21 2.44 8.41
CA GLN A 44 19.74 3.82 8.44
C GLN A 44 18.55 3.86 9.40
N THR A 45 18.78 4.36 10.60
CA THR A 45 17.69 4.60 11.57
C THR A 45 17.57 6.09 11.72
N THR A 46 16.70 6.69 10.93
CA THR A 46 16.38 8.10 11.08
C THR A 46 15.20 8.21 12.03
N ASP A 47 15.43 8.73 13.24
CA ASP A 47 14.43 8.84 14.31
C ASP A 47 13.40 9.99 14.05
N THR A 48 13.17 10.31 12.77
CA THR A 48 12.30 11.40 12.33
C THR A 48 11.05 10.84 11.67
N TRP A 49 9.92 11.48 11.93
CA TRP A 49 8.61 11.15 11.35
C TRP A 49 8.54 11.34 9.81
N GLU A 50 9.61 11.82 9.17
CA GLU A 50 9.80 11.92 7.71
C GLU A 50 10.37 10.62 7.09
N SER A 51 10.11 9.47 7.73
CA SER A 51 10.69 8.15 7.43
C SER A 51 10.55 7.68 5.98
N SER A 52 9.53 8.14 5.24
CA SER A 52 9.28 7.70 3.86
C SER A 52 10.38 8.05 2.83
N VAL A 53 11.25 9.01 3.15
CA VAL A 53 12.42 9.39 2.31
C VAL A 53 13.74 9.15 3.04
N ALA A 54 13.70 9.03 4.37
CA ALA A 54 14.89 9.07 5.22
C ALA A 54 15.75 7.79 5.12
N ASP A 55 15.15 6.65 4.76
CA ASP A 55 15.83 5.36 4.69
C ASP A 55 16.05 4.87 3.24
N GLU A 56 16.05 5.80 2.28
CA GLU A 56 16.51 5.57 0.91
C GLU A 56 18.05 5.51 0.86
N PHE A 57 18.61 4.63 0.03
CA PHE A 57 20.05 4.63 -0.24
C PHE A 57 20.37 4.49 -1.73
N LEU A 58 21.58 4.90 -2.09
CA LEU A 58 22.16 4.68 -3.41
C LEU A 58 23.04 3.43 -3.36
N SER A 59 22.73 2.42 -4.16
CA SER A 59 23.55 1.22 -4.28
C SER A 59 24.85 1.52 -5.05
N ALA A 60 25.83 0.62 -4.95
CA ALA A 60 27.14 0.78 -5.59
C ALA A 60 27.08 0.83 -7.13
N ASP A 61 26.06 0.20 -7.72
CA ASP A 61 25.74 0.20 -9.15
C ASP A 61 24.86 1.39 -9.57
N GLY A 62 24.61 2.35 -8.67
CA GLY A 62 23.95 3.61 -8.98
C GLY A 62 22.42 3.57 -8.91
N TRP A 63 21.82 2.50 -8.39
CA TRP A 63 20.38 2.43 -8.19
C TRP A 63 19.95 3.13 -6.91
N ARG A 64 18.90 3.94 -7.03
CA ARG A 64 18.20 4.48 -5.87
C ARG A 64 17.23 3.43 -5.33
N VAL A 65 17.53 2.90 -4.15
CA VAL A 65 16.71 1.90 -3.46
C VAL A 65 15.89 2.60 -2.39
N ARG A 66 14.56 2.48 -2.48
CA ARG A 66 13.62 3.12 -1.57
C ARG A 66 13.08 2.11 -0.55
N PRO A 67 12.69 2.55 0.65
CA PRO A 67 11.97 1.69 1.59
C PRO A 67 10.66 1.17 0.99
N PRO A 68 10.17 0.01 1.46
CA PRO A 68 8.80 -0.40 1.21
C PRO A 68 7.82 0.63 1.77
N GLN A 69 6.61 0.68 1.21
CA GLN A 69 5.59 1.61 1.70
C GLN A 69 5.12 1.20 3.10
N GLN A 70 5.28 2.10 4.06
CA GLN A 70 4.77 1.88 5.41
C GLN A 70 3.24 1.77 5.40
N GLY A 71 2.70 0.78 6.11
CA GLY A 71 1.26 0.57 6.22
C GLY A 71 0.56 -0.05 5.03
N GLN A 72 1.27 -0.36 3.95
CA GLN A 72 0.66 -0.95 2.76
C GLN A 72 1.59 -1.97 2.11
N LEU A 73 1.04 -3.15 1.84
CA LEU A 73 1.68 -4.07 0.91
C LEU A 73 1.52 -3.52 -0.51
N ASP A 74 2.58 -3.57 -1.31
CA ASP A 74 2.50 -3.19 -2.73
C ASP A 74 1.40 -4.03 -3.42
N ALA A 75 0.52 -3.34 -4.16
CA ALA A 75 -0.58 -3.97 -4.88
C ALA A 75 -0.11 -5.08 -5.84
N ALA A 76 1.10 -4.95 -6.39
CA ALA A 76 1.69 -5.96 -7.27
C ALA A 76 2.19 -7.22 -6.52
N VAL A 77 2.39 -7.13 -5.21
CA VAL A 77 2.83 -8.26 -4.36
C VAL A 77 1.64 -9.12 -3.92
N TRP A 78 0.44 -8.53 -3.77
CA TRP A 78 -0.78 -9.24 -3.38
C TRP A 78 -1.08 -10.50 -4.19
N PRO A 79 -1.04 -10.49 -5.54
CA PRO A 79 -1.30 -11.68 -6.35
C PRO A 79 -0.38 -12.85 -5.99
N HIS A 80 0.89 -12.56 -5.69
CA HIS A 80 1.88 -13.56 -5.31
C HIS A 80 1.61 -14.13 -3.91
N LEU A 81 1.28 -13.25 -2.95
CA LEU A 81 0.93 -13.64 -1.60
C LEU A 81 -0.38 -14.45 -1.58
N ALA A 82 -1.42 -13.99 -2.26
CA ALA A 82 -2.72 -14.63 -2.31
C ALA A 82 -2.65 -16.07 -2.89
N ARG A 83 -1.87 -16.27 -3.96
CA ARG A 83 -1.62 -17.61 -4.51
C ARG A 83 -0.91 -18.54 -3.53
N THR A 84 -0.03 -18.00 -2.68
CA THR A 84 0.67 -18.78 -1.65
C THR A 84 -0.30 -19.16 -0.53
N LEU A 85 -1.09 -18.19 -0.04
CA LEU A 85 -2.07 -18.39 1.03
C LEU A 85 -3.21 -19.34 0.64
N ALA A 86 -3.64 -19.31 -0.62
CA ALA A 86 -4.66 -20.23 -1.13
C ALA A 86 -4.25 -21.71 -0.97
N ALA A 87 -2.95 -22.03 -1.02
CA ALA A 87 -2.46 -23.39 -0.81
C ALA A 87 -2.50 -23.84 0.67
N HIS A 88 -2.79 -22.92 1.60
CA HIS A 88 -2.81 -23.15 3.03
C HIS A 88 -4.22 -23.05 3.65
N SER A 89 -5.26 -23.05 2.82
CA SER A 89 -6.66 -22.97 3.28
C SER A 89 -7.53 -23.99 2.54
N ASP A 90 -8.52 -24.52 3.25
CA ASP A 90 -9.52 -25.45 2.69
C ASP A 90 -10.71 -24.71 2.05
N THR A 91 -10.64 -23.37 1.99
CA THR A 91 -11.69 -22.49 1.49
C THR A 91 -11.12 -21.33 0.70
N ASP A 92 -11.82 -20.94 -0.36
CA ASP A 92 -11.49 -19.72 -1.09
C ASP A 92 -12.08 -18.47 -0.42
N GLU A 93 -13.01 -18.63 0.53
CA GLU A 93 -13.68 -17.50 1.17
C GLU A 93 -12.74 -16.81 2.17
N ILE A 94 -12.60 -15.49 1.98
CA ILE A 94 -11.80 -14.62 2.82
C ILE A 94 -12.60 -13.42 3.30
N PHE A 95 -12.10 -12.79 4.35
CA PHE A 95 -12.55 -11.50 4.82
C PHE A 95 -11.42 -10.49 4.68
N VAL A 96 -11.76 -9.31 4.17
CA VAL A 96 -10.83 -8.21 3.93
C VAL A 96 -11.24 -7.04 4.80
N ALA A 97 -10.38 -6.63 5.72
CA ALA A 97 -10.59 -5.48 6.57
C ALA A 97 -9.66 -4.33 6.21
N LEU A 98 -10.25 -3.16 6.04
CA LEU A 98 -9.54 -1.93 5.74
C LEU A 98 -9.69 -0.93 6.88
N TRP A 99 -8.57 -0.33 7.31
CA TRP A 99 -8.59 0.61 8.41
C TRP A 99 -9.34 1.91 8.04
N GLU A 100 -10.29 2.30 8.90
CA GLU A 100 -11.10 3.52 8.74
C GLU A 100 -10.25 4.82 8.82
N GLY A 101 -8.99 4.74 9.25
CA GLY A 101 -8.10 5.90 9.30
C GLY A 101 -7.39 6.23 7.99
N HIS A 102 -7.46 5.37 6.97
CA HIS A 102 -6.90 5.71 5.66
C HIS A 102 -7.72 6.81 4.99
N GLY A 103 -7.09 7.97 4.72
CA GLY A 103 -7.74 9.13 4.12
C GLY A 103 -8.27 8.92 2.69
N ALA A 104 -7.95 7.80 2.03
CA ALA A 104 -8.56 7.42 0.75
C ALA A 104 -9.85 6.59 0.91
N LEU A 105 -10.05 5.93 2.06
CA LEU A 105 -11.26 5.18 2.37
C LEU A 105 -12.28 6.02 3.09
N VAL A 106 -11.82 6.90 3.97
CA VAL A 106 -12.68 7.69 4.85
C VAL A 106 -12.25 9.14 4.72
N GLU A 107 -13.14 9.96 4.14
CA GLU A 107 -13.25 11.35 4.59
C GLU A 107 -13.69 11.30 6.05
N SER A 108 -12.71 11.15 6.96
CA SER A 108 -13.06 11.04 8.38
C SER A 108 -13.74 12.34 8.79
N THR A 109 -14.70 12.23 9.70
CA THR A 109 -15.27 13.36 10.44
C THR A 109 -14.23 14.27 11.12
N SER A 110 -12.94 13.92 11.05
CA SER A 110 -11.79 14.73 11.47
C SER A 110 -11.30 15.75 10.43
N GLY A 111 -11.95 15.89 9.26
CA GLY A 111 -11.74 17.04 8.37
C GLY A 111 -10.55 16.93 7.40
N THR A 112 -10.03 15.72 7.14
CA THR A 112 -8.98 15.51 6.13
C THR A 112 -9.58 15.58 4.73
N GLY A 113 -9.40 16.70 4.04
CA GLY A 113 -9.77 16.86 2.63
C GLY A 113 -8.64 16.37 1.70
N ARG A 114 -9.00 15.78 0.55
CA ARG A 114 -8.05 15.46 -0.52
C ARG A 114 -7.98 16.62 -1.52
N VAL A 115 -6.76 17.04 -1.85
CA VAL A 115 -6.49 18.02 -2.92
C VAL A 115 -5.65 17.33 -3.98
N PHE A 116 -6.16 17.32 -5.20
CA PHE A 116 -5.41 16.84 -6.36
C PHE A 116 -4.75 18.04 -7.05
N LEU A 117 -3.44 17.94 -7.27
CA LEU A 117 -2.64 18.94 -7.97
C LEU A 117 -2.28 18.40 -9.35
N SER A 118 -2.59 19.17 -10.38
CA SER A 118 -2.21 18.87 -11.76
C SER A 118 -0.98 19.67 -12.17
N SER A 119 -0.24 19.17 -13.15
CA SER A 119 1.00 19.77 -13.66
C SER A 119 0.81 21.13 -14.33
N ASP A 120 -0.43 21.48 -14.69
CA ASP A 120 -0.85 22.79 -15.16
C ASP A 120 -1.14 23.80 -14.03
N GLY A 121 -0.87 23.41 -12.77
CA GLY A 121 -1.02 24.27 -11.59
C GLY A 121 -2.45 24.37 -11.07
N GLN A 122 -3.38 23.57 -11.63
CA GLN A 122 -4.75 23.52 -11.11
C GLN A 122 -4.82 22.63 -9.88
N ALA A 123 -5.48 23.14 -8.84
CA ALA A 123 -5.80 22.40 -7.62
C ALA A 123 -7.30 22.12 -7.61
N ALA A 124 -7.68 20.85 -7.59
CA ALA A 124 -9.06 20.44 -7.39
C ALA A 124 -9.20 19.82 -6.01
N ALA A 125 -10.02 20.44 -5.16
CA ALA A 125 -10.49 19.78 -3.95
C ALA A 125 -11.46 18.68 -4.37
N ALA A 126 -11.19 17.44 -3.95
CA ALA A 126 -12.21 16.41 -4.02
C ALA A 126 -13.31 16.79 -3.03
N GLY A 127 -14.42 17.32 -3.55
CA GLY A 127 -15.52 17.77 -2.72
C GLY A 127 -16.27 16.60 -2.10
N GLY A 128 -16.20 16.47 -0.78
CA GLY A 128 -17.22 15.91 0.12
C GLY A 128 -17.92 14.66 -0.39
N ALA A 129 -17.17 13.66 -0.84
CA ALA A 129 -17.77 12.40 -1.25
C ALA A 129 -17.93 11.53 0.00
N VAL A 130 -19.10 11.67 0.63
CA VAL A 130 -19.64 10.71 1.60
C VAL A 130 -19.32 9.31 1.08
N LEU A 131 -18.64 8.50 1.92
CA LEU A 131 -18.40 7.08 1.74
C LEU A 131 -19.45 6.47 0.82
N SER A 132 -19.04 5.73 -0.23
CA SER A 132 -20.03 5.04 -1.07
C SER A 132 -21.01 4.28 -0.15
N ARG A 133 -22.31 4.28 -0.48
CA ARG A 133 -23.34 3.67 0.39
C ARG A 133 -22.95 2.25 0.81
N GLU A 134 -22.33 1.53 -0.11
CA GLU A 134 -21.79 0.19 0.09
C GLU A 134 -20.73 0.14 1.20
N ILE A 135 -19.69 0.99 1.13
CA ILE A 135 -18.68 1.09 2.18
C ILE A 135 -19.33 1.51 3.50
N SER A 136 -20.22 2.50 3.48
CA SER A 136 -20.93 2.99 4.68
C SER A 136 -21.72 1.90 5.41
N ALA A 137 -22.37 1.00 4.66
CA ALA A 137 -23.22 -0.05 5.21
C ALA A 137 -22.43 -1.34 5.57
N ALA A 138 -21.17 -1.45 5.16
CA ALA A 138 -20.39 -2.65 5.37
C ALA A 138 -20.10 -2.92 6.86
N PRO A 139 -20.07 -4.21 7.28
CA PRO A 139 -19.78 -4.61 8.65
C PRO A 139 -18.48 -3.99 9.19
N ARG A 140 -18.43 -3.79 10.51
CA ARG A 140 -17.25 -3.21 11.18
C ARG A 140 -16.58 -4.19 12.11
N LEU A 141 -15.27 -4.30 11.97
CA LEU A 141 -14.39 -4.91 12.96
C LEU A 141 -13.83 -3.79 13.84
N LYS A 142 -13.96 -3.93 15.16
CA LYS A 142 -13.40 -2.99 16.12
C LYS A 142 -12.30 -3.71 16.90
N LEU A 143 -11.07 -3.23 16.73
CA LEU A 143 -9.92 -3.59 17.55
C LEU A 143 -9.63 -2.42 18.52
N PRO A 144 -8.82 -2.63 19.58
CA PRO A 144 -8.40 -1.52 20.44
C PRO A 144 -7.85 -0.36 19.60
N ASN A 145 -8.45 0.81 19.76
CA ASN A 145 -8.07 2.07 19.09
C ASN A 145 -8.20 2.11 17.55
N ARG A 146 -8.68 1.04 16.89
CA ARG A 146 -8.82 1.00 15.43
C ARG A 146 -10.13 0.35 15.01
N GLY A 147 -10.85 1.01 14.10
CA GLY A 147 -12.00 0.44 13.43
C GLY A 147 -11.70 0.15 11.97
N PHE A 148 -12.33 -0.89 11.45
CA PHE A 148 -12.13 -1.37 10.10
C PHE A 148 -13.46 -1.61 9.41
N VAL A 149 -13.52 -1.33 8.11
CA VAL A 149 -14.59 -1.77 7.22
C VAL A 149 -14.25 -3.17 6.73
N VAL A 150 -15.18 -4.10 6.86
CA VAL A 150 -14.98 -5.50 6.47
C VAL A 150 -15.78 -5.82 5.22
N PHE A 151 -15.09 -6.42 4.26
CA PHE A 151 -15.65 -6.99 3.04
C PHE A 151 -15.49 -8.50 3.07
N ARG A 152 -16.41 -9.18 2.40
CA ARG A 152 -16.33 -10.62 2.13
C ARG A 152 -15.98 -10.79 0.66
N GLY A 153 -15.07 -11.70 0.36
CA GLY A 153 -14.63 -11.97 -1.00
C GLY A 153 -14.02 -13.36 -1.12
N THR A 154 -13.30 -13.58 -2.21
CA THR A 154 -12.54 -14.81 -2.43
C THR A 154 -11.06 -14.53 -2.60
N ILE A 155 -10.20 -15.47 -2.20
CA ILE A 155 -8.75 -15.36 -2.40
C ILE A 155 -8.38 -15.27 -3.90
N GLY A 156 -9.24 -15.80 -4.77
CA GLY A 156 -9.12 -15.67 -6.23
C GLY A 156 -9.18 -14.22 -6.71
N GLU A 157 -10.02 -13.38 -6.10
CA GLU A 157 -10.12 -11.95 -6.44
C GLU A 157 -8.80 -11.22 -6.16
N LEU A 158 -8.13 -11.52 -5.04
CA LEU A 158 -6.82 -10.93 -4.71
C LEU A 158 -5.64 -11.60 -5.43
N SER A 159 -5.86 -12.74 -6.09
CA SER A 159 -4.83 -13.47 -6.83
C SER A 159 -4.66 -12.96 -8.28
N ALA A 160 -5.58 -12.13 -8.76
CA ALA A 160 -5.54 -11.52 -10.09
C ALA A 160 -4.57 -10.33 -10.11
N ASP A 161 -3.78 -10.19 -11.18
CA ASP A 161 -2.81 -9.09 -11.30
C ASP A 161 -3.48 -7.71 -11.37
N ASP A 162 -4.75 -7.68 -11.77
CA ASP A 162 -5.61 -6.50 -11.85
C ASP A 162 -6.69 -6.45 -10.76
N TRP A 163 -6.50 -7.18 -9.64
CA TRP A 163 -7.40 -7.15 -8.48
C TRP A 163 -7.89 -5.77 -8.04
N PRO A 164 -7.11 -4.65 -8.13
CA PRO A 164 -7.62 -3.33 -7.74
C PRO A 164 -8.83 -2.88 -8.55
N LEU A 165 -9.05 -3.47 -9.74
CA LEU A 165 -10.18 -3.15 -10.61
C LEU A 165 -11.50 -3.71 -10.09
N ASP A 166 -11.45 -4.83 -9.36
CA ASP A 166 -12.61 -5.65 -8.99
C ASP A 166 -13.10 -5.42 -7.56
N VAL A 167 -12.30 -4.74 -6.73
CA VAL A 167 -12.66 -4.49 -5.33
C VAL A 167 -13.63 -3.32 -5.15
N PRO A 168 -14.57 -3.40 -4.19
CA PRO A 168 -15.57 -2.34 -3.96
C PRO A 168 -15.00 -1.05 -3.37
N TRP A 169 -13.75 -1.05 -2.92
CA TRP A 169 -13.05 0.12 -2.35
C TRP A 169 -12.03 0.77 -3.30
N ARG A 170 -12.13 0.50 -4.60
CA ARG A 170 -11.35 1.16 -5.65
C ARG A 170 -11.49 2.70 -5.60
N ASP A 171 -10.39 3.42 -5.79
CA ASP A 171 -10.35 4.89 -5.71
C ASP A 171 -10.86 5.57 -7.00
N ARG A 172 -12.16 5.44 -7.23
CA ARG A 172 -12.84 6.04 -8.41
C ARG A 172 -12.78 7.57 -8.42
N ILE A 173 -12.57 8.20 -7.26
CA ILE A 173 -12.43 9.65 -7.16
C ILE A 173 -11.11 10.05 -7.82
N ALA A 174 -9.99 9.43 -7.45
CA ALA A 174 -8.71 9.70 -8.11
C ALA A 174 -8.78 9.46 -9.62
N GLU A 175 -9.44 8.38 -10.06
CA GLU A 175 -9.62 8.11 -11.49
C GLU A 175 -10.36 9.23 -12.24
N SER A 176 -11.36 9.85 -11.60
CA SER A 176 -12.09 11.00 -12.20
C SER A 176 -11.19 12.22 -12.45
N TYR A 177 -10.04 12.29 -11.78
CA TYR A 177 -9.00 13.31 -11.99
C TYR A 177 -7.84 12.83 -12.88
N GLY A 178 -8.00 11.68 -13.56
CA GLY A 178 -7.02 11.17 -14.52
C GLY A 178 -5.90 10.34 -13.92
N PHE A 179 -5.97 9.98 -12.63
CA PHE A 179 -5.05 9.01 -12.04
C PHE A 179 -5.36 7.59 -12.52
N ALA A 180 -4.35 6.73 -12.58
CA ALA A 180 -4.54 5.33 -12.93
C ALA A 180 -5.41 4.62 -11.87
N PRO A 181 -6.18 3.59 -12.27
CA PRO A 181 -6.94 2.78 -11.32
C PRO A 181 -6.07 2.23 -10.20
N SER A 182 -6.55 2.37 -8.97
CA SER A 182 -5.85 1.89 -7.78
C SER A 182 -6.83 1.61 -6.65
N ALA A 183 -6.40 0.79 -5.71
CA ALA A 183 -7.11 0.50 -4.48
C ALA A 183 -6.08 0.45 -3.35
N LEU A 184 -6.49 0.81 -2.14
CA LEU A 184 -5.65 0.60 -0.97
C LEU A 184 -5.41 -0.90 -0.76
N SER A 185 -4.18 -1.21 -0.33
CA SER A 185 -3.88 -2.53 0.20
C SER A 185 -4.81 -2.86 1.38
N PRO A 186 -5.38 -4.08 1.44
CA PRO A 186 -5.96 -4.61 2.65
C PRO A 186 -5.08 -4.40 3.89
N SER A 187 -5.66 -3.94 5.00
CA SER A 187 -4.94 -3.81 6.28
C SER A 187 -4.89 -5.17 7.00
N ILE A 188 -5.98 -5.93 6.95
CA ILE A 188 -6.05 -7.29 7.49
C ILE A 188 -6.81 -8.16 6.50
N VAL A 189 -6.34 -9.37 6.25
CA VAL A 189 -7.06 -10.39 5.48
C VAL A 189 -6.99 -11.71 6.23
N TRP A 190 -8.09 -12.45 6.33
CA TRP A 190 -8.07 -13.78 6.92
C TRP A 190 -8.99 -14.74 6.17
N SER A 191 -8.61 -16.01 6.13
CA SER A 191 -9.46 -17.06 5.58
C SER A 191 -10.62 -17.37 6.52
N SER A 192 -11.74 -17.80 5.94
CA SER A 192 -12.94 -18.16 6.72
C SER A 192 -12.77 -19.41 7.58
N ASP A 193 -11.81 -20.29 7.24
CA ASP A 193 -11.40 -21.44 8.04
C ASP A 193 -10.36 -21.09 9.13
N GLN A 194 -9.93 -19.83 9.22
CA GLN A 194 -8.93 -19.33 10.17
C GLN A 194 -7.55 -20.00 10.05
N ALA A 195 -7.24 -20.60 8.90
CA ALA A 195 -5.94 -21.22 8.65
C ALA A 195 -4.79 -20.20 8.54
N TRP A 196 -5.10 -18.94 8.16
CA TRP A 196 -4.12 -17.87 8.12
C TRP A 196 -4.75 -16.48 8.29
N VAL A 197 -3.91 -15.51 8.67
CA VAL A 197 -4.20 -14.08 8.68
C VAL A 197 -2.98 -13.28 8.19
N THR A 198 -3.24 -12.23 7.41
CA THR A 198 -2.25 -11.23 7.03
C THR A 198 -2.54 -9.91 7.73
N VAL A 199 -1.52 -9.19 8.20
CA VAL A 199 -1.66 -7.87 8.83
C VAL A 199 -0.61 -6.91 8.28
N SER A 200 -1.06 -5.85 7.60
CA SER A 200 -0.27 -4.68 7.23
C SER A 200 -0.64 -3.53 8.17
N GLU A 201 0.26 -3.20 9.09
CA GLU A 201 0.03 -2.19 10.14
C GLU A 201 0.67 -0.85 9.71
N VAL A 202 -0.01 0.27 9.96
CA VAL A 202 0.38 1.61 9.44
C VAL A 202 1.72 2.14 9.94
N ASP A 203 2.19 1.64 11.06
CA ASP A 203 3.44 1.94 11.71
C ASP A 203 4.53 0.92 11.31
N LEU A 204 4.19 -0.15 10.58
CA LEU A 204 5.14 -1.16 10.08
C LEU A 204 5.43 -1.00 8.58
N ASP A 205 6.66 -1.32 8.23
CA ASP A 205 7.19 -1.37 6.86
C ASP A 205 7.03 -2.75 6.20
N SER A 206 6.30 -3.65 6.86
CA SER A 206 6.16 -5.05 6.52
C SER A 206 4.73 -5.55 6.74
N THR A 207 4.43 -6.69 6.13
CA THR A 207 3.16 -7.41 6.34
C THR A 207 3.45 -8.72 7.03
N VAL A 208 2.80 -8.94 8.18
CA VAL A 208 2.92 -10.18 8.95
C VAL A 208 1.91 -11.20 8.43
N VAL A 209 2.34 -12.45 8.32
CA VAL A 209 1.49 -13.60 7.98
C VAL A 209 1.61 -14.62 9.11
N GLY A 210 0.49 -15.14 9.60
CA GLY A 210 0.44 -16.14 10.67
C GLY A 210 -0.78 -17.03 10.60
#